data_AF-A0A3Q0TI79-F1
#
_entry.id   AF-A0A3Q0TI79-F1
#
_cell.length_a   1.000
_cell.length_b   1.000
_cell.length_c   1.000
_cell.angle_alpha   90.00
_cell.angle_beta   90.00
_cell.angle_gamma   90.00
#
_symmetry.space_group_name_H-M   'P 1'
#
loop_
_entity.id
_entity.type
_entity.pdbx_description
1 polymer ?
#
loop_
_entity_poly.entity_id
_entity_poly.type
_entity_poly.pdbx_seq_one_letter_code
_entity_poly.pdbx_strand_id
1 'polypeptide(L)'
;NAAAAMSMQRSASSLFTSIAAEKEGPKPPRIIVWRNVISMSLLHAGAVYGLFVIPSASRLTLLWTALCFFISALGVTAGAHRLWSHRSYKATLPLRIFLGVANSMAFQNDIFEWARDHRVHHKYSETDADPHNAVRGFFFAHIGWLLVRKHPDVIEKGRKLELTDLLADKVVMFQRKYYKLSVLLMCFFVPSFVPWYLWGESLWVAYFVPTLLRYTLVLNAAWLVNSAAHMWGNRPYDTNINPRENKFVTFSAIGEGFHNYHHTFPYDYAASEFGSKLNFTTCFIDFMCFLGLAKDRKRVSHEMVQARVQRTGDGSHRSG
;
A
#
# COMPACT_ATOMS: atom_id res chain seq x y z
N ASN A 1 -13.76 38.54 24.40
CA ASN A 1 -12.35 38.60 24.81
C ASN A 1 -11.45 38.05 23.68
N ALA A 2 -11.31 38.81 22.59
CA ALA A 2 -10.67 38.34 21.34
C ALA A 2 -9.15 38.14 21.47
N ALA A 3 -8.51 38.86 22.40
CA ALA A 3 -7.09 38.73 22.70
C ALA A 3 -6.73 37.36 23.31
N ALA A 4 -7.62 36.77 24.11
CA ALA A 4 -7.40 35.45 24.71
C ALA A 4 -7.49 34.31 23.68
N ALA A 5 -8.39 34.43 22.69
CA ALA A 5 -8.53 33.46 21.60
C ALA A 5 -7.32 33.49 20.65
N MET A 6 -6.81 34.68 20.30
CA MET A 6 -5.58 34.82 19.49
C MET A 6 -4.33 34.31 20.22
N SER A 7 -4.28 34.46 21.55
CA SER A 7 -3.21 33.94 22.41
C SER A 7 -3.19 32.40 22.45
N MET A 8 -4.35 31.75 22.61
CA MET A 8 -4.45 30.28 22.56
C MET A 8 -4.11 29.71 21.17
N GLN A 9 -4.45 30.43 20.09
CA GLN A 9 -4.16 30.01 18.73
C GLN A 9 -2.67 30.16 18.37
N ARG A 10 -2.00 31.20 18.89
CA ARG A 10 -0.53 31.34 18.84
C ARG A 10 0.18 30.30 19.70
N SER A 11 -0.35 29.98 20.88
CA SER A 11 0.18 28.94 21.75
C SER A 11 0.10 27.55 21.11
N ALA A 12 -1.05 27.19 20.53
CA ALA A 12 -1.22 25.95 19.78
C ALA A 12 -0.33 25.90 18.54
N SER A 13 -0.24 26.99 17.77
CA SER A 13 0.70 27.11 16.65
C SER A 13 2.16 26.91 17.11
N SER A 14 2.56 27.47 18.25
CA SER A 14 3.91 27.28 18.81
C SER A 14 4.15 25.86 19.32
N LEU A 15 3.11 25.18 19.83
CA LEU A 15 3.17 23.79 20.28
C LEU A 15 3.27 22.81 19.10
N PHE A 16 2.60 23.11 17.99
CA PHE A 16 2.76 22.36 16.74
C PHE A 16 4.12 22.63 16.08
N THR A 17 4.63 23.85 16.19
CA THR A 17 5.99 24.20 15.72
C THR A 17 7.07 23.54 16.56
N SER A 18 6.85 23.33 17.87
CA SER A 18 7.82 22.68 18.75
C SER A 18 7.86 21.15 18.61
N ILE A 19 6.78 20.51 18.16
CA ILE A 19 6.78 19.08 17.81
C ILE A 19 7.46 18.84 16.44
N ALA A 20 7.42 19.84 15.55
CA ALA A 20 8.10 19.81 14.25
C ALA A 20 9.60 20.14 14.31
N ALA A 21 10.12 20.54 15.48
CA ALA A 21 11.56 20.65 15.70
C ALA A 21 12.17 19.23 15.88
N GLU A 22 12.21 18.48 14.77
CA GLU A 22 13.13 17.35 14.60
C GLU A 22 14.54 17.84 14.98
N LYS A 23 15.26 17.05 15.79
CA LYS A 23 16.60 17.39 16.27
C LYS A 23 17.45 17.87 15.08
N GLU A 24 17.88 19.14 15.13
CA GLU A 24 18.82 19.77 14.18
C GLU A 24 20.23 19.18 14.32
N GLY A 25 20.36 17.87 14.12
CA GLY A 25 21.63 17.17 14.00
C GLY A 25 21.94 16.85 12.55
N PRO A 26 23.21 16.56 12.20
CA PRO A 26 23.54 16.07 10.88
C PRO A 26 22.77 14.78 10.60
N LYS A 27 22.02 14.75 9.49
CA LYS A 27 21.28 13.55 9.08
C LYS A 27 22.27 12.41 8.83
N PRO A 28 21.99 11.18 9.28
CA PRO A 28 22.88 10.05 9.09
C PRO A 28 23.11 9.79 7.58
N PRO A 29 24.32 9.37 7.18
CA PRO A 29 24.63 9.13 5.78
C PRO A 29 23.76 8.00 5.22
N ARG A 30 23.35 8.12 3.95
CA ARG A 30 22.58 7.08 3.27
C ARG A 30 23.50 5.92 2.90
N ILE A 31 23.17 4.72 3.38
CA ILE A 31 23.91 3.49 3.09
C ILE A 31 23.17 2.69 2.02
N ILE A 32 23.77 2.55 0.84
CA ILE A 32 23.22 1.79 -0.28
C ILE A 32 23.31 0.28 -0.01
N VAL A 33 22.25 -0.44 -0.35
CA VAL A 33 22.19 -1.90 -0.30
C VAL A 33 22.31 -2.45 -1.71
N TRP A 34 23.54 -2.63 -2.19
CA TRP A 34 23.84 -3.02 -3.58
C TRP A 34 23.15 -4.30 -4.05
N ARG A 35 22.96 -5.28 -3.16
CA ARG A 35 22.17 -6.48 -3.48
C ARG A 35 20.76 -6.12 -3.96
N ASN A 36 20.09 -5.19 -3.26
CA ASN A 36 18.74 -4.76 -3.62
C ASN A 36 18.75 -3.98 -4.94
N VAL A 37 19.76 -3.12 -5.15
CA VAL A 37 19.94 -2.40 -6.42
C VAL A 37 20.04 -3.38 -7.58
N ILE A 38 20.94 -4.36 -7.50
CA ILE A 38 21.16 -5.35 -8.56
C ILE A 38 19.89 -6.18 -8.79
N SER A 39 19.27 -6.73 -7.74
CA SER A 39 18.06 -7.53 -7.88
C SER A 39 16.91 -6.74 -8.51
N MET A 40 16.74 -5.48 -8.11
CA MET A 40 15.68 -4.63 -8.63
C MET A 40 15.94 -4.23 -10.08
N SER A 41 17.18 -3.91 -10.45
CA SER A 41 17.57 -3.65 -11.83
C SER A 41 17.34 -4.86 -12.73
N LEU A 42 17.72 -6.07 -12.30
CA LEU A 42 17.50 -7.30 -13.06
C LEU A 42 16.02 -7.63 -13.23
N LEU A 43 15.21 -7.45 -12.18
CA LEU A 43 13.76 -7.64 -12.25
C LEU A 43 13.13 -6.71 -13.29
N HIS A 44 13.47 -5.42 -13.26
CA HIS A 44 12.91 -4.44 -14.19
C HIS A 44 13.42 -4.66 -15.63
N ALA A 45 14.69 -5.04 -15.81
CA ALA A 45 15.21 -5.42 -17.13
C ALA A 45 14.45 -6.64 -17.70
N GLY A 46 14.20 -7.66 -16.87
CA GLY A 46 13.40 -8.83 -17.25
C GLY A 46 11.95 -8.46 -17.57
N ALA A 47 11.33 -7.55 -16.82
CA ALA A 47 9.98 -7.06 -17.11
C ALA A 47 9.90 -6.27 -18.42
N VAL A 48 10.89 -5.41 -18.69
CA VAL A 48 10.99 -4.69 -19.97
C VAL A 48 11.13 -5.68 -21.12
N TYR A 49 11.97 -6.71 -20.99
CA TYR A 49 12.04 -7.77 -21.97
C TYR A 49 10.70 -8.52 -22.12
N GLY A 50 10.00 -8.77 -21.01
CA GLY A 50 8.68 -9.38 -20.98
C GLY A 50 7.64 -8.62 -21.83
N LEU A 51 7.74 -7.29 -21.94
CA LEU A 51 6.88 -6.50 -22.84
C LEU A 51 7.03 -6.92 -24.31
N PHE A 52 8.24 -7.23 -24.76
CA PHE A 52 8.51 -7.71 -26.12
C PHE A 52 8.09 -9.17 -26.32
N VAL A 53 7.91 -9.93 -25.24
CA VAL A 53 7.47 -11.34 -25.27
C VAL A 53 5.94 -11.46 -25.26
N ILE A 54 5.20 -10.42 -24.85
CA ILE A 54 3.72 -10.41 -24.83
C ILE A 54 3.08 -10.89 -26.14
N PRO A 55 3.53 -10.48 -27.35
CA PRO A 55 2.91 -10.93 -28.59
C PRO A 55 3.00 -12.44 -28.83
N SER A 56 3.95 -13.12 -28.17
CA SER A 56 4.10 -14.58 -28.21
C SER A 56 3.25 -15.31 -27.17
N ALA A 57 2.59 -14.59 -26.25
CA ALA A 57 1.78 -15.21 -25.21
C ALA A 57 0.40 -15.61 -25.73
N SER A 58 -0.04 -16.81 -25.34
CA SER A 58 -1.41 -17.24 -25.58
C SER A 58 -2.42 -16.36 -24.82
N ARG A 59 -3.65 -16.31 -25.32
CA ARG A 59 -4.74 -15.55 -24.67
C ARG A 59 -5.00 -16.02 -23.23
N LEU A 60 -4.85 -17.33 -22.97
CA LEU A 60 -4.99 -17.91 -21.63
C LEU A 60 -3.88 -17.42 -20.70
N THR A 61 -2.64 -17.32 -21.18
CA THR A 61 -1.52 -16.77 -20.40
C THR A 61 -1.73 -15.29 -20.07
N LEU A 62 -2.27 -14.49 -20.99
CA LEU A 62 -2.59 -13.09 -20.71
C LEU A 62 -3.72 -12.96 -19.67
N LEU A 63 -4.76 -13.79 -19.76
CA LEU A 63 -5.83 -13.83 -18.76
C LEU A 63 -5.30 -14.28 -17.39
N TRP A 64 -4.45 -15.30 -17.36
CA TRP A 64 -3.79 -15.78 -16.15
C TRP A 64 -2.89 -14.73 -15.51
N THR A 65 -2.16 -13.98 -16.35
CA THR A 65 -1.33 -12.83 -15.94
C THR A 65 -2.18 -11.78 -15.23
N ALA A 66 -3.31 -11.39 -15.82
CA ALA A 66 -4.24 -10.45 -15.21
C ALA A 66 -4.85 -10.99 -13.91
N LEU A 67 -5.24 -12.26 -13.87
CA LEU A 67 -5.78 -12.89 -12.67
C LEU A 67 -4.76 -12.89 -11.51
N CYS A 68 -3.51 -13.28 -11.78
CA CYS A 68 -2.43 -13.24 -10.79
C CYS A 68 -2.14 -11.80 -10.32
N PHE A 69 -2.23 -10.81 -11.21
CA PHE A 69 -2.14 -9.40 -10.83
C PHE A 69 -3.25 -9.03 -9.83
N PHE A 70 -4.51 -9.34 -10.14
CA PHE A 70 -5.64 -9.02 -9.26
C PHE A 70 -5.57 -9.74 -7.91
N ILE A 71 -5.20 -11.03 -7.90
CA ILE A 71 -5.00 -11.78 -6.65
C ILE A 71 -3.89 -11.13 -5.82
N SER A 72 -2.75 -10.81 -6.42
CA SER A 72 -1.65 -10.12 -5.73
C SER A 72 -2.10 -8.79 -5.14
N ALA A 73 -2.81 -7.98 -5.95
CA ALA A 73 -3.29 -6.69 -5.54
C ALA A 73 -4.25 -6.80 -4.35
N LEU A 74 -5.23 -7.71 -4.37
CA LEU A 74 -6.14 -7.97 -3.24
C LEU A 74 -5.39 -8.43 -1.97
N GLY A 75 -4.33 -9.23 -2.12
CA GLY A 75 -3.46 -9.62 -1.00
C GLY A 75 -2.80 -8.43 -0.30
N VAL A 76 -2.51 -7.36 -1.03
CA VAL A 76 -1.99 -6.10 -0.47
C VAL A 76 -3.14 -5.23 0.04
N THR A 77 -4.12 -4.91 -0.80
CA THR A 77 -5.13 -3.89 -0.52
C THR A 77 -6.19 -4.36 0.48
N ALA A 78 -6.89 -5.47 0.20
CA ALA A 78 -7.86 -6.03 1.13
C ALA A 78 -7.16 -6.66 2.35
N GLY A 79 -6.04 -7.36 2.11
CA GLY A 79 -5.24 -8.01 3.15
C GLY A 79 -4.35 -7.06 3.95
N ALA A 80 -3.09 -6.93 3.54
CA ALA A 80 -2.05 -6.25 4.32
C ALA A 80 -2.46 -4.86 4.79
N HIS A 81 -3.12 -4.10 3.93
CA HIS A 81 -3.52 -2.72 4.14
C HIS A 81 -4.79 -2.59 4.99
N ARG A 82 -5.96 -2.89 4.42
CA ARG A 82 -7.25 -2.59 5.07
C ARG A 82 -7.53 -3.53 6.26
N LEU A 83 -7.26 -4.83 6.12
CA LEU A 83 -7.49 -5.82 7.18
C LEU A 83 -6.45 -5.75 8.30
N TRP A 84 -5.17 -5.98 7.97
CA TRP A 84 -4.13 -6.15 9.01
C TRP A 84 -3.50 -4.84 9.48
N SER A 85 -3.30 -3.85 8.62
CA SER A 85 -2.72 -2.57 9.07
C SER A 85 -3.76 -1.70 9.78
N HIS A 86 -4.94 -1.53 9.17
CA HIS A 86 -5.95 -0.58 9.62
C HIS A 86 -7.10 -1.19 10.42
N ARG A 87 -7.26 -2.52 10.42
CA ARG A 87 -8.33 -3.21 11.16
C ARG A 87 -9.70 -2.62 10.83
N SER A 88 -9.93 -2.30 9.56
CA SER A 88 -11.14 -1.60 9.09
C SER A 88 -12.33 -2.53 8.88
N TYR A 89 -12.10 -3.84 8.87
CA TYR A 89 -13.13 -4.88 8.88
C TYR A 89 -12.57 -6.16 9.55
N LYS A 90 -13.43 -7.15 9.77
CA LYS A 90 -13.05 -8.49 10.25
C LYS A 90 -13.27 -9.54 9.18
N ALA A 91 -12.36 -10.51 9.09
CA ALA A 91 -12.41 -11.62 8.14
C ALA A 91 -12.44 -12.96 8.86
N THR A 92 -13.20 -13.92 8.31
CA THR A 92 -13.17 -15.32 8.76
C THR A 92 -11.81 -15.96 8.47
N LEU A 93 -11.54 -17.13 9.07
CA LEU A 93 -10.28 -17.83 8.85
C LEU A 93 -10.03 -18.18 7.36
N PRO A 94 -11.00 -18.70 6.57
CA PRO A 94 -10.78 -18.97 5.15
C PRO A 94 -10.36 -17.73 4.36
N LEU A 95 -11.03 -16.59 4.58
CA LEU A 95 -10.69 -15.35 3.89
C LEU A 95 -9.30 -14.83 4.30
N ARG A 96 -8.94 -14.92 5.59
CA ARG A 96 -7.59 -14.57 6.06
C ARG A 96 -6.52 -15.43 5.41
N ILE A 97 -6.74 -16.74 5.30
CA ILE A 97 -5.81 -17.66 4.63
C ILE A 97 -5.66 -17.27 3.16
N PHE A 98 -6.78 -17.08 2.45
CA PHE A 98 -6.76 -16.63 1.05
C PHE A 98 -5.95 -15.35 0.88
N LEU A 99 -6.23 -14.31 1.68
CA LEU A 99 -5.52 -13.03 1.61
C LEU A 99 -4.03 -13.15 1.98
N GLY A 100 -3.67 -14.06 2.89
CA GLY A 100 -2.26 -14.29 3.24
C GLY A 100 -1.47 -15.02 2.16
N VAL A 101 -2.10 -15.97 1.47
CA VAL A 101 -1.54 -16.62 0.28
C VAL A 101 -1.42 -15.62 -0.88
N ALA A 102 -2.47 -14.84 -1.12
CA ALA A 102 -2.48 -13.78 -2.12
C ALA A 102 -1.40 -12.72 -1.86
N ASN A 103 -1.18 -12.32 -0.60
CA ASN A 103 -0.09 -11.41 -0.22
C ASN A 103 1.30 -12.00 -0.52
N SER A 104 1.47 -13.31 -0.37
CA SER A 104 2.73 -13.99 -0.74
C SER A 104 2.98 -13.95 -2.25
N MET A 105 1.93 -13.95 -3.09
CA MET A 105 2.05 -13.75 -4.55
C MET A 105 2.51 -12.32 -4.89
N ALA A 106 2.12 -11.33 -4.08
CA ALA A 106 2.49 -9.93 -4.27
C ALA A 106 3.96 -9.62 -3.89
N PHE A 107 4.57 -10.43 -3.03
CA PHE A 107 5.98 -10.32 -2.60
C PHE A 107 6.42 -8.89 -2.23
N GLN A 108 5.75 -8.31 -1.22
CA GLN A 108 6.06 -6.98 -0.67
C GLN A 108 6.50 -7.03 0.80
N ASN A 109 7.33 -7.99 1.18
CA ASN A 109 7.57 -8.43 2.57
C ASN A 109 6.39 -9.17 3.20
N ASP A 110 6.64 -9.80 4.35
CA ASP A 110 5.61 -10.52 5.09
C ASP A 110 4.59 -9.55 5.71
N ILE A 111 3.39 -10.04 6.01
CA ILE A 111 2.27 -9.20 6.45
C ILE A 111 2.62 -8.39 7.71
N PHE A 112 3.38 -8.98 8.64
CA PHE A 112 3.76 -8.32 9.87
C PHE A 112 4.70 -7.13 9.60
N GLU A 113 5.72 -7.33 8.77
CA GLU A 113 6.65 -6.26 8.40
C GLU A 113 5.95 -5.16 7.59
N TRP A 114 5.13 -5.53 6.60
CA TRP A 114 4.37 -4.57 5.80
C TRP A 114 3.46 -3.73 6.70
N ALA A 115 2.68 -4.36 7.57
CA ALA A 115 1.74 -3.64 8.44
C ALA A 115 2.44 -2.78 9.49
N ARG A 116 3.57 -3.22 10.04
CA ARG A 116 4.39 -2.38 10.92
C ARG A 116 4.84 -1.12 10.19
N ASP A 117 5.47 -1.26 9.03
CA ASP A 117 6.00 -0.13 8.27
C ASP A 117 4.86 0.81 7.83
N HIS A 118 3.71 0.27 7.42
CA HIS A 118 2.53 1.05 7.05
C HIS A 118 1.93 1.84 8.22
N ARG A 119 1.87 1.24 9.42
CA ARG A 119 1.44 1.95 10.63
C ARG A 119 2.41 3.07 11.02
N VAL A 120 3.71 2.88 10.83
CA VAL A 120 4.71 3.95 11.03
C VAL A 120 4.46 5.07 10.02
N HIS A 121 4.29 4.73 8.75
CA HIS A 121 4.01 5.67 7.68
C HIS A 121 2.80 6.56 7.99
N HIS A 122 1.65 6.01 8.39
CA HIS A 122 0.49 6.84 8.75
C HIS A 122 0.74 7.74 9.95
N LYS A 123 1.46 7.25 10.97
CA LYS A 123 1.65 7.97 12.23
C LYS A 123 2.67 9.09 12.13
N TYR A 124 3.67 8.93 11.27
CA TYR A 124 4.81 9.82 11.13
C TYR A 124 5.06 10.23 9.67
N SER A 125 3.99 10.28 8.88
CA SER A 125 4.00 10.62 7.46
C SER A 125 4.82 11.89 7.21
N GLU A 126 5.61 11.90 6.13
CA GLU A 126 6.47 13.03 5.73
C GLU A 126 7.65 13.37 6.67
N THR A 127 7.93 12.56 7.71
CA THR A 127 9.08 12.76 8.62
C THR A 127 10.22 11.78 8.35
N ASP A 128 11.36 11.91 9.04
CA ASP A 128 12.44 10.92 8.92
C ASP A 128 12.09 9.54 9.50
N ALA A 129 10.97 9.42 10.22
CA ALA A 129 10.40 8.15 10.66
C ALA A 129 9.50 7.49 9.61
N ASP A 130 9.10 8.18 8.54
CA ASP A 130 8.33 7.58 7.45
C ASP A 130 9.24 6.71 6.54
N PRO A 131 8.99 5.40 6.40
CA PRO A 131 9.81 4.50 5.59
C PRO A 131 10.02 4.98 4.14
N HIS A 132 8.99 5.59 3.55
CA HIS A 132 8.97 6.04 2.14
C HIS A 132 8.66 7.53 2.04
N ASN A 133 9.22 8.31 2.96
CA ASN A 133 9.06 9.76 3.07
C ASN A 133 9.08 10.50 1.71
N ALA A 134 7.91 10.98 1.29
CA ALA A 134 7.70 11.69 0.03
C ALA A 134 8.48 13.01 -0.07
N VAL A 135 8.85 13.66 1.04
CA VAL A 135 9.63 14.92 1.01
C VAL A 135 11.06 14.70 0.52
N ARG A 136 11.53 13.46 0.49
CA ARG A 136 12.84 13.08 -0.09
C ARG A 136 12.80 12.91 -1.61
N GLY A 137 11.66 13.19 -2.23
CA GLY A 137 11.46 13.20 -3.68
C GLY A 137 10.87 11.90 -4.22
N PHE A 138 10.34 11.99 -5.45
CA PHE A 138 9.60 10.91 -6.12
C PHE A 138 10.38 9.59 -6.13
N PHE A 139 11.64 9.63 -6.59
CA PHE A 139 12.46 8.41 -6.70
C PHE A 139 12.61 7.70 -5.35
N PHE A 140 12.84 8.44 -4.26
CA PHE A 140 12.98 7.85 -2.93
C PHE A 140 11.68 7.17 -2.48
N ALA A 141 10.54 7.86 -2.58
CA ALA A 141 9.24 7.33 -2.17
C ALA A 141 8.75 6.18 -3.06
N HIS A 142 9.14 6.18 -4.34
CA HIS A 142 8.76 5.15 -5.29
C HIS A 142 9.56 3.86 -5.07
N ILE A 143 10.89 3.91 -5.14
CA ILE A 143 11.73 2.71 -5.08
C ILE A 143 13.01 2.88 -4.27
N GLY A 144 13.53 4.11 -4.18
CA GLY A 144 14.82 4.40 -3.57
C GLY A 144 14.92 4.00 -2.10
N TRP A 145 13.81 4.05 -1.35
CA TRP A 145 13.74 3.61 0.05
C TRP A 145 14.04 2.12 0.22
N LEU A 146 13.77 1.28 -0.79
CA LEU A 146 14.11 -0.16 -0.80
C LEU A 146 15.59 -0.41 -1.12
N LEU A 147 16.29 0.58 -1.67
CA LEU A 147 17.67 0.46 -2.14
C LEU A 147 18.70 0.91 -1.11
N VAL A 148 18.24 1.47 0.01
CA VAL A 148 19.08 1.98 1.09
C VAL A 148 18.65 1.38 2.44
N ARG A 149 19.51 1.51 3.45
CA ARG A 149 19.11 1.20 4.83
C ARG A 149 18.06 2.21 5.32
N LYS A 150 17.06 1.71 6.05
CA LYS A 150 16.04 2.53 6.73
C LYS A 150 16.72 3.56 7.64
N HIS A 151 16.12 4.75 7.74
CA HIS A 151 16.55 5.76 8.70
C HIS A 151 16.39 5.23 10.13
N PRO A 152 17.28 5.56 11.09
CA PRO A 152 17.17 5.10 12.49
C PRO A 152 15.80 5.38 13.11
N ASP A 153 15.19 6.52 12.81
CA ASP A 153 13.88 6.90 13.35
C ASP A 153 12.76 5.96 12.92
N VAL A 154 12.81 5.41 11.70
CA VAL A 154 11.85 4.39 11.24
C VAL A 154 11.90 3.17 12.18
N ILE A 155 13.10 2.76 12.58
CA ILE A 155 13.34 1.62 13.47
C ILE A 155 12.89 1.96 14.89
N GLU A 156 13.28 3.12 15.40
CA GLU A 156 12.95 3.56 16.76
C GLU A 156 11.43 3.73 16.94
N LYS A 157 10.77 4.46 16.04
CA LYS A 157 9.34 4.71 16.10
C LYS A 157 8.53 3.44 15.81
N GLY A 158 9.01 2.58 14.91
CA GLY A 158 8.38 1.28 14.65
C GLY A 158 8.36 0.35 15.85
N ARG A 159 9.40 0.37 16.70
CA ARG A 159 9.42 -0.40 17.97
C ARG A 159 8.41 0.07 19.00
N LYS A 160 7.93 1.31 18.90
CA LYS A 160 6.95 1.91 19.83
C LYS A 160 5.50 1.66 19.40
N LEU A 161 5.28 0.98 18.27
CA LEU A 161 3.94 0.63 17.82
C LEU A 161 3.39 -0.57 18.57
N GLU A 162 2.09 -0.52 18.83
CA GLU A 162 1.31 -1.65 19.33
C GLU A 162 1.01 -2.60 18.15
N LEU A 163 1.50 -3.85 18.26
CA LEU A 163 1.45 -4.88 17.22
C LEU A 163 0.98 -6.24 17.76
N THR A 164 0.42 -6.28 18.99
CA THR A 164 -0.02 -7.53 19.63
C THR A 164 -1.14 -8.21 18.83
N ASP A 165 -1.94 -7.42 18.12
CA ASP A 165 -2.97 -7.93 17.22
C ASP A 165 -2.39 -8.76 16.06
N LEU A 166 -1.26 -8.33 15.49
CA LEU A 166 -0.56 -9.08 14.43
C LEU A 166 0.18 -10.30 15.00
N LEU A 167 0.76 -10.19 16.19
CA LEU A 167 1.41 -11.30 16.89
C LEU A 167 0.41 -12.40 17.27
N ALA A 168 -0.82 -12.02 17.62
CA ALA A 168 -1.89 -12.95 17.97
C ALA A 168 -2.54 -13.63 16.75
N ASP A 169 -2.41 -13.06 15.54
CA ASP A 169 -2.98 -13.66 14.33
C ASP A 169 -2.09 -14.80 13.81
N LYS A 170 -2.57 -16.04 13.98
CA LYS A 170 -1.88 -17.26 13.55
C LYS A 170 -1.59 -17.29 12.04
N VAL A 171 -2.44 -16.68 11.20
CA VAL A 171 -2.21 -16.64 9.74
C VAL A 171 -1.03 -15.74 9.42
N VAL A 172 -0.98 -14.56 10.05
CA VAL A 172 0.14 -13.60 9.89
C VAL A 172 1.45 -14.24 10.33
N MET A 173 1.47 -14.86 11.51
CA MET A 173 2.68 -15.47 12.04
C MET A 173 3.11 -16.73 11.28
N PHE A 174 2.15 -17.51 10.76
CA PHE A 174 2.45 -18.63 9.86
C PHE A 174 3.07 -18.15 8.55
N GLN A 175 2.47 -17.15 7.91
CA GLN A 175 3.01 -16.57 6.68
C GLN A 175 4.40 -15.99 6.89
N ARG A 176 4.65 -15.27 8.00
CA ARG A 176 5.98 -14.77 8.36
C ARG A 176 7.00 -15.90 8.55
N LYS A 177 6.64 -17.00 9.22
CA LYS A 177 7.53 -18.14 9.45
C LYS A 177 7.94 -18.82 8.15
N TYR A 178 7.03 -18.95 7.19
CA TYR A 178 7.25 -19.65 5.91
C TYR A 178 7.39 -18.70 4.72
N TYR A 179 7.64 -17.41 4.96
CA TYR A 179 7.52 -16.36 3.94
C TYR A 179 8.34 -16.61 2.68
N LYS A 180 9.60 -17.02 2.84
CA LYS A 180 10.49 -17.29 1.71
C LYS A 180 9.95 -18.41 0.81
N LEU A 181 9.43 -19.48 1.42
CA LEU A 181 8.84 -20.60 0.70
C LEU A 181 7.51 -20.19 0.04
N SER A 182 6.65 -19.46 0.76
CA SER A 182 5.37 -19.01 0.21
C SER A 182 5.56 -18.05 -0.96
N VAL A 183 6.55 -17.16 -0.92
CA VAL A 183 6.91 -16.28 -2.04
C VAL A 183 7.45 -17.07 -3.23
N LEU A 184 8.37 -18.01 -3.00
CA LEU A 184 8.92 -18.83 -4.08
C LEU A 184 7.80 -19.58 -4.83
N LEU A 185 6.88 -20.16 -4.07
CA LEU A 185 5.74 -20.88 -4.63
C LEU A 185 4.74 -19.94 -5.31
N MET A 186 4.26 -18.92 -4.60
CA MET A 186 3.12 -18.12 -5.07
C MET A 186 3.51 -17.02 -6.04
N CYS A 187 4.67 -16.38 -5.88
CA CYS A 187 5.10 -15.27 -6.74
C CYS A 187 5.80 -15.75 -8.02
N PHE A 188 6.51 -16.89 -7.97
CA PHE A 188 7.33 -17.36 -9.09
C PHE A 188 6.88 -18.68 -9.68
N PHE A 189 6.72 -19.72 -8.84
CA PHE A 189 6.40 -21.06 -9.32
C PHE A 189 4.99 -21.15 -9.92
N VAL A 190 3.95 -20.81 -9.15
CA VAL A 190 2.55 -20.88 -9.59
C VAL A 190 2.31 -20.06 -10.86
N PRO A 191 2.74 -18.78 -10.96
CA PRO A 191 2.46 -17.98 -12.14
C PRO A 191 3.18 -18.48 -13.40
N SER A 192 4.34 -19.14 -13.26
CA SER A 192 5.09 -19.71 -14.40
C SER A 192 4.64 -21.14 -14.76
N PHE A 193 4.36 -21.98 -13.77
CA PHE A 193 4.19 -23.42 -13.98
C PHE A 193 2.77 -23.77 -14.43
N VAL A 194 1.77 -23.05 -13.93
CA VAL A 194 0.36 -23.22 -14.35
C VAL A 194 0.19 -23.07 -15.86
N PRO A 195 0.63 -21.98 -16.51
CA PRO A 195 0.49 -21.83 -17.96
C PRO A 195 1.26 -22.88 -18.76
N TRP A 196 2.48 -23.21 -18.31
CA TRP A 196 3.30 -24.22 -18.96
C TRP A 196 2.64 -25.61 -18.93
N TYR A 197 2.14 -26.01 -17.76
CA TYR A 197 1.61 -27.35 -17.58
C TYR A 197 0.17 -27.53 -18.08
N LEU A 198 -0.72 -26.55 -17.84
CA LEU A 198 -2.15 -26.72 -18.10
C LEU A 198 -2.57 -26.44 -19.56
N TRP A 199 -1.89 -25.51 -20.25
CA TRP A 199 -2.23 -25.18 -21.63
C TRP A 199 -1.01 -25.09 -22.56
N GLY A 200 0.13 -25.65 -22.14
CA GLY A 200 1.29 -25.84 -23.00
C GLY A 200 2.01 -24.55 -23.40
N GLU A 201 1.90 -23.49 -22.60
CA GLU A 201 2.63 -22.25 -22.85
C GLU A 201 4.15 -22.48 -22.79
N SER A 202 4.93 -21.74 -23.55
CA SER A 202 6.40 -21.80 -23.41
C SER A 202 6.83 -21.40 -21.99
N LEU A 203 7.74 -22.16 -21.37
CA LEU A 203 8.36 -21.76 -20.08
C LEU A 203 9.00 -20.38 -20.15
N TRP A 204 9.51 -19.98 -21.31
CA TRP A 204 10.10 -18.67 -21.53
C TRP A 204 9.05 -17.55 -21.41
N VAL A 205 7.93 -17.70 -22.12
CA VAL A 205 6.79 -16.77 -22.05
C VAL A 205 6.23 -16.74 -20.63
N ALA A 206 6.01 -17.90 -20.03
CA ALA A 206 5.48 -18.04 -18.68
C ALA A 206 6.39 -17.41 -17.60
N TYR A 207 7.70 -17.45 -17.79
CA TYR A 207 8.63 -16.81 -16.86
C TYR A 207 8.65 -15.28 -17.01
N PHE A 208 8.64 -14.77 -18.23
CA PHE A 208 8.76 -13.31 -18.44
C PHE A 208 7.44 -12.56 -18.28
N VAL A 209 6.30 -13.15 -18.65
CA VAL A 209 5.00 -12.45 -18.71
C VAL A 209 4.19 -12.58 -17.39
N PRO A 210 3.60 -13.74 -17.05
CA PRO A 210 2.83 -13.88 -15.80
C PRO A 210 3.69 -13.87 -14.54
N THR A 211 5.02 -13.99 -14.67
CA THR A 211 5.96 -13.94 -13.55
C THR A 211 6.67 -12.60 -13.40
N LEU A 212 7.71 -12.30 -14.19
CA LEU A 212 8.52 -11.09 -13.97
C LEU A 212 7.79 -9.79 -14.29
N LEU A 213 7.15 -9.70 -15.46
CA LEU A 213 6.40 -8.49 -15.85
C LEU A 213 5.26 -8.24 -14.87
N ARG A 214 4.42 -9.24 -14.61
CA ARG A 214 3.31 -9.13 -13.64
C ARG A 214 3.77 -8.71 -12.26
N TYR A 215 4.84 -9.31 -11.72
CA TYR A 215 5.36 -8.93 -10.41
C TYR A 215 5.81 -7.46 -10.40
N THR A 216 6.54 -7.05 -11.44
CA THR A 216 7.02 -5.67 -11.58
C THR A 216 5.87 -4.67 -11.70
N LEU A 217 4.80 -5.01 -12.42
CA LEU A 217 3.60 -4.18 -12.51
C LEU A 217 2.90 -4.04 -11.15
N VAL A 218 2.77 -5.13 -10.38
CA VAL A 218 2.19 -5.09 -9.01
C VAL A 218 3.02 -4.18 -8.10
N LEU A 219 4.35 -4.27 -8.15
CA LEU A 219 5.24 -3.42 -7.37
C LEU A 219 5.08 -1.94 -7.72
N ASN A 220 5.19 -1.60 -9.00
CA ASN A 220 5.11 -0.20 -9.45
C ASN A 220 3.71 0.39 -9.18
N ALA A 221 2.64 -0.40 -9.34
CA ALA A 221 1.29 0.02 -8.96
C ALA A 221 1.18 0.36 -7.47
N ALA A 222 1.76 -0.46 -6.59
CA ALA A 222 1.78 -0.17 -5.15
C ALA A 222 2.66 1.03 -4.81
N TRP A 223 3.83 1.16 -5.44
CA TRP A 223 4.76 2.26 -5.20
C TRP A 223 4.27 3.62 -5.71
N LEU A 224 3.39 3.63 -6.72
CA LEU A 224 2.68 4.84 -7.14
C LEU A 224 1.81 5.42 -6.02
N VAL A 225 1.31 4.60 -5.10
CA VAL A 225 0.57 5.08 -3.92
C VAL A 225 1.50 5.90 -3.01
N ASN A 226 2.67 5.36 -2.68
CA ASN A 226 3.66 6.05 -1.83
C ASN A 226 4.24 7.33 -2.48
N SER A 227 4.31 7.36 -3.81
CA SER A 227 4.98 8.42 -4.56
C SER A 227 3.99 9.38 -5.20
N ALA A 228 3.37 8.98 -6.31
CA ALA A 228 2.43 9.81 -7.05
C ALA A 228 1.25 10.28 -6.19
N ALA A 229 0.69 9.42 -5.33
CA ALA A 229 -0.43 9.79 -4.46
C ALA A 229 -0.02 10.61 -3.22
N HIS A 230 1.27 10.93 -3.02
CA HIS A 230 1.72 11.96 -2.07
C HIS A 230 2.13 13.28 -2.74
N MET A 231 2.23 13.32 -4.07
CA MET A 231 2.81 14.45 -4.79
C MET A 231 1.82 15.11 -5.76
N TRP A 232 1.02 14.32 -6.48
CA TRP A 232 0.18 14.81 -7.57
C TRP A 232 -1.28 14.43 -7.39
N GLY A 233 -2.15 15.44 -7.49
CA GLY A 233 -3.59 15.31 -7.32
C GLY A 233 -4.18 16.38 -6.41
N ASN A 234 -5.46 16.26 -6.11
CA ASN A 234 -6.20 17.19 -5.26
C ASN A 234 -6.28 16.71 -3.80
N ARG A 235 -6.67 17.62 -2.89
CA ARG A 235 -6.80 17.39 -1.44
C ARG A 235 -8.16 17.85 -0.92
N PRO A 236 -9.25 17.20 -1.36
CA PRO A 236 -10.60 17.63 -1.03
C PRO A 236 -10.95 17.50 0.46
N TYR A 237 -10.20 16.70 1.24
CA TYR A 237 -10.50 16.43 2.64
C TYR A 237 -9.56 17.15 3.61
N ASP A 238 -8.25 17.16 3.34
CA ASP A 238 -7.28 17.85 4.18
C ASP A 238 -6.06 18.37 3.39
N THR A 239 -5.89 19.69 3.36
CA THR A 239 -4.78 20.40 2.72
C THR A 239 -3.51 20.45 3.55
N ASN A 240 -3.57 20.13 4.84
CA ASN A 240 -2.43 20.18 5.75
C ASN A 240 -1.53 18.94 5.66
N ILE A 241 -1.96 17.93 4.91
CA ILE A 241 -1.20 16.71 4.64
C ILE A 241 -0.81 16.64 3.14
N ASN A 242 0.22 15.86 2.84
CA ASN A 242 0.68 15.64 1.45
C ASN A 242 -0.17 14.68 0.61
N PRO A 243 -0.73 13.56 1.15
CA PRO A 243 -1.57 12.62 0.42
C PRO A 243 -2.63 13.29 -0.46
N ARG A 244 -2.79 12.77 -1.68
CA ARG A 244 -3.59 13.32 -2.78
C ARG A 244 -4.56 12.28 -3.31
N GLU A 245 -5.71 12.74 -3.78
CA GLU A 245 -6.57 11.94 -4.65
C GLU A 245 -5.97 11.91 -6.06
N ASN A 246 -5.68 10.72 -6.58
CA ASN A 246 -5.05 10.56 -7.89
C ASN A 246 -5.73 9.45 -8.70
N LYS A 247 -6.47 9.85 -9.75
CA LYS A 247 -7.26 8.94 -10.59
C LYS A 247 -6.42 7.86 -11.29
N PHE A 248 -5.20 8.19 -11.72
CA PHE A 248 -4.31 7.23 -12.36
C PHE A 248 -3.90 6.14 -11.37
N VAL A 249 -3.54 6.55 -10.14
CA VAL A 249 -3.21 5.62 -9.05
C VAL A 249 -4.43 4.80 -8.64
N THR A 250 -5.63 5.39 -8.61
CA THR A 250 -6.87 4.67 -8.31
C THR A 250 -7.08 3.50 -9.29
N PHE A 251 -6.84 3.74 -10.59
CA PHE A 251 -6.93 2.69 -11.60
C PHE A 251 -5.82 1.65 -11.45
N SER A 252 -4.55 2.06 -11.34
CA SER A 252 -3.42 1.13 -11.31
C SER A 252 -3.36 0.28 -10.03
N ALA A 253 -3.74 0.86 -8.88
CA ALA A 253 -3.73 0.22 -7.57
C ALA A 253 -5.14 -0.21 -7.13
N ILE A 254 -6.04 -0.50 -8.08
CA ILE A 254 -7.37 -1.11 -7.88
C ILE A 254 -8.28 -0.46 -6.81
N GLY A 255 -8.08 0.83 -6.54
CA GLY A 255 -8.86 1.59 -5.55
C GLY A 255 -8.04 2.39 -4.53
N GLU A 256 -6.73 2.20 -4.42
CA GLU A 256 -5.93 2.86 -3.36
C GLU A 256 -5.45 4.29 -3.68
N GLY A 257 -5.87 4.86 -4.82
CA GLY A 257 -5.49 6.22 -5.22
C GLY A 257 -6.29 7.35 -4.57
N PHE A 258 -7.32 7.03 -3.78
CA PHE A 258 -8.07 8.00 -2.98
C PHE A 258 -7.32 8.32 -1.67
N HIS A 259 -6.07 8.78 -1.81
CA HIS A 259 -5.09 8.75 -0.73
C HIS A 259 -5.24 9.90 0.27
N ASN A 260 -5.78 11.05 -0.15
CA ASN A 260 -6.10 12.16 0.77
C ASN A 260 -7.21 11.74 1.72
N TYR A 261 -8.27 11.08 1.20
CA TYR A 261 -9.32 10.48 2.02
C TYR A 261 -8.73 9.45 2.97
N HIS A 262 -7.92 8.54 2.45
CA HIS A 262 -7.35 7.45 3.22
C HIS A 262 -6.51 7.93 4.42
N HIS A 263 -5.62 8.90 4.23
CA HIS A 263 -4.84 9.45 5.34
C HIS A 263 -5.67 10.29 6.31
N THR A 264 -6.77 10.89 5.83
CA THR A 264 -7.70 11.63 6.67
C THR A 264 -8.54 10.70 7.55
N PHE A 265 -8.94 9.55 7.02
CA PHE A 265 -9.80 8.56 7.66
C PHE A 265 -9.25 7.13 7.53
N PRO A 266 -8.12 6.81 8.17
CA PRO A 266 -7.40 5.54 7.96
C PRO A 266 -8.20 4.30 8.39
N TYR A 267 -9.19 4.46 9.26
CA TYR A 267 -10.02 3.36 9.76
C TYR A 267 -11.16 2.95 8.82
N ASP A 268 -11.40 3.70 7.73
CA ASP A 268 -12.48 3.40 6.79
C ASP A 268 -12.12 2.21 5.89
N TYR A 269 -13.01 1.22 5.80
CA TYR A 269 -12.75 -0.01 5.05
C TYR A 269 -12.70 0.17 3.52
N ALA A 270 -13.36 1.20 3.00
CA ALA A 270 -13.36 1.46 1.56
C ALA A 270 -12.18 2.34 1.14
N ALA A 271 -11.44 2.94 2.09
CA ALA A 271 -10.34 3.88 1.85
C ALA A 271 -10.69 5.02 0.87
N SER A 272 -11.97 5.33 0.72
CA SER A 272 -12.50 6.31 -0.25
C SER A 272 -13.92 6.72 0.13
N GLU A 273 -14.38 7.92 -0.21
CA GLU A 273 -15.75 8.38 0.13
C GLU A 273 -16.86 7.67 -0.65
N PHE A 274 -16.62 7.27 -1.90
CA PHE A 274 -17.67 6.73 -2.79
C PHE A 274 -17.69 5.19 -2.87
N GLY A 275 -17.08 4.52 -1.89
CA GLY A 275 -17.18 3.08 -1.71
C GLY A 275 -16.56 2.32 -2.89
N SER A 276 -17.41 1.66 -3.67
CA SER A 276 -17.04 0.75 -4.77
C SER A 276 -16.83 1.45 -6.12
N LYS A 277 -17.15 2.75 -6.24
CA LYS A 277 -16.92 3.52 -7.48
C LYS A 277 -15.42 3.63 -7.76
N LEU A 278 -14.95 2.92 -8.80
CA LEU A 278 -13.52 2.77 -9.16
C LEU A 278 -12.65 2.13 -8.07
N ASN A 279 -13.24 1.29 -7.22
CA ASN A 279 -12.54 0.67 -6.10
C ASN A 279 -12.86 -0.82 -6.01
N PHE A 280 -12.11 -1.61 -6.78
CA PHE A 280 -12.30 -3.06 -6.85
C PHE A 280 -12.03 -3.75 -5.53
N THR A 281 -11.11 -3.22 -4.72
CA THR A 281 -10.87 -3.73 -3.35
C THR A 281 -12.14 -3.65 -2.50
N THR A 282 -12.86 -2.51 -2.54
CA THR A 282 -14.13 -2.37 -1.81
C THR A 282 -15.19 -3.33 -2.35
N CYS A 283 -15.34 -3.45 -3.68
CA CYS A 283 -16.25 -4.43 -4.29
C CYS A 283 -15.98 -5.86 -3.79
N PHE A 284 -14.70 -6.25 -3.74
CA PHE A 284 -14.31 -7.57 -3.25
C PHE A 284 -14.69 -7.76 -1.78
N ILE A 285 -14.40 -6.78 -0.90
CA ILE A 285 -14.73 -6.86 0.52
C ILE A 285 -16.26 -6.94 0.71
N ASP A 286 -17.02 -6.16 -0.05
CA ASP A 286 -18.49 -6.18 -0.02
C ASP A 286 -19.05 -7.54 -0.44
N PHE A 287 -18.50 -8.13 -1.50
CA PHE A 287 -18.86 -9.47 -1.93
C PHE A 287 -18.50 -10.52 -0.86
N MET A 288 -17.34 -10.41 -0.22
CA MET A 288 -16.98 -11.29 0.90
C MET A 288 -17.92 -11.10 2.11
N CYS A 289 -18.42 -9.90 2.35
CA CYS A 289 -19.46 -9.64 3.35
C CYS A 289 -20.78 -10.30 3.00
N PHE A 290 -21.20 -10.21 1.73
CA PHE A 290 -22.39 -10.89 1.23
C PHE A 290 -22.29 -12.42 1.43
N LEU A 291 -21.11 -13.01 1.23
CA LEU A 291 -20.85 -14.43 1.49
C LEU A 291 -20.69 -14.78 2.99
N GLY A 292 -20.77 -13.81 3.90
CA GLY A 292 -20.54 -14.02 5.34
C GLY A 292 -19.07 -14.29 5.73
N LEU A 293 -18.12 -14.08 4.81
CA LEU A 293 -16.69 -14.27 5.03
C LEU A 293 -16.00 -13.02 5.61
N ALA A 294 -16.64 -11.86 5.51
CA ALA A 294 -16.20 -10.61 6.14
C ALA A 294 -17.36 -9.95 6.91
N LYS A 295 -17.05 -9.15 7.93
CA LYS A 295 -18.03 -8.41 8.74
C LYS A 295 -17.41 -7.17 9.38
N ASP A 296 -18.23 -6.39 10.10
CA ASP A 296 -17.81 -5.21 10.87
C ASP A 296 -17.04 -4.17 10.04
N ARG A 297 -17.48 -3.95 8.78
CA ARG A 297 -16.93 -2.91 7.89
C ARG A 297 -17.14 -1.54 8.52
N LYS A 298 -16.05 -0.84 8.85
CA LYS A 298 -16.10 0.51 9.42
C LYS A 298 -16.21 1.54 8.31
N ARG A 299 -17.22 2.41 8.40
CA ARG A 299 -17.46 3.51 7.45
C ARG A 299 -17.50 4.84 8.20
N VAL A 300 -16.87 5.87 7.64
CA VAL A 300 -16.99 7.25 8.14
C VAL A 300 -18.39 7.77 7.80
N SER A 301 -19.04 8.46 8.75
CA SER A 301 -20.35 9.05 8.50
C SER A 301 -20.25 10.20 7.49
N HIS A 302 -21.32 10.43 6.73
CA HIS A 302 -21.35 11.51 5.75
C HIS A 302 -21.12 12.88 6.40
N GLU A 303 -21.71 13.09 7.58
CA GLU A 303 -21.59 14.34 8.36
C GLU A 303 -20.14 14.59 8.77
N MET A 304 -19.42 13.55 9.21
CA MET A 304 -18.00 13.66 9.53
C MET A 304 -17.15 14.00 8.32
N VAL A 305 -17.44 13.41 7.15
CA VAL A 305 -16.74 13.73 5.90
C VAL A 305 -16.98 15.19 5.53
N GLN A 306 -18.24 15.64 5.50
CA GLN A 306 -18.59 17.01 5.14
C GLN A 306 -17.99 18.04 6.10
N ALA A 307 -18.04 17.78 7.42
CA ALA A 307 -17.41 18.64 8.41
C ALA A 307 -15.89 18.75 8.20
N ARG A 308 -15.21 17.66 7.80
CA ARG A 308 -13.78 17.68 7.50
C ARG A 308 -13.46 18.45 6.22
N VAL A 309 -14.23 18.24 5.15
CA VAL A 309 -14.13 18.98 3.89
C VAL A 309 -14.27 20.49 4.13
N GLN A 310 -15.29 20.91 4.88
CA GLN A 310 -15.50 22.33 5.20
C GLN A 310 -14.36 22.92 6.04
N ARG A 311 -13.76 22.13 6.93
CA ARG A 311 -12.73 22.60 7.85
C ARG A 311 -11.35 22.69 7.20
N THR A 312 -10.97 21.72 6.37
CA THR A 312 -9.58 21.57 5.88
C THR A 312 -9.45 21.25 4.39
N GLY A 313 -10.54 21.09 3.65
CA GLY A 313 -10.52 20.76 2.23
C GLY A 313 -10.00 21.89 1.34
N ASP A 314 -9.50 21.55 0.15
CA ASP A 314 -9.00 22.50 -0.85
C ASP A 314 -10.09 23.11 -1.75
N GLY A 315 -11.37 22.85 -1.47
CA GLY A 315 -12.50 23.28 -2.30
C GLY A 315 -12.71 22.45 -3.57
N SER A 316 -11.92 21.40 -3.83
CA SER A 316 -12.10 20.50 -4.98
C SER A 316 -13.06 19.34 -4.73
N HIS A 317 -13.61 19.22 -3.51
CA HIS A 317 -14.60 18.20 -3.16
C HIS A 317 -15.82 18.35 -4.06
N ARG A 318 -16.27 17.24 -4.66
CA ARG A 318 -17.47 17.20 -5.49
C ARG A 318 -18.53 16.42 -4.75
N SER A 319 -19.72 16.98 -4.66
CA SER A 319 -20.91 16.28 -4.15
C SER A 319 -21.42 15.28 -5.19
N GLY A 320 -20.74 14.12 -5.32
CA GLY A 320 -21.22 12.94 -6.06
C GLY A 320 -21.15 12.99 -7.58
#